data_AF-A0A5C7IPC0-F1
#
_entry.id   AF-A0A5C7IPC0-F1
#
_cell.length_a   1.000
_cell.length_b   1.000
_cell.length_c   1.000
_cell.angle_alpha   90.00
_cell.angle_beta   90.00
_cell.angle_gamma   90.00
#
_symmetry.space_group_name_H-M   'P 1'
#
loop_
_entity.id
_entity.type
_entity.pdbx_description
1 polymer ?
#
loop_
_entity_poly.entity_id
_entity_poly.type
_entity_poly.pdbx_seq_one_letter_code
_entity_poly.pdbx_strand_id
1 'polypeptide(L)'
;MATKPQLFLSLLVLSLVVAAAQGGGIAIYWGQNGNERTLTDICATGGKSSNRPLGDAVLDGVDFNIDLGSTPHYDDLVRFLSQFSEPARKVYIIGAPQCPFPGRLLEPTIETGLFDAVWVQFYNNQPCQYSSGSAQRLLESWERWASSVVVGKLFMGLPATDGSGYVPPEVLVSEVLPVIKKSEKYGGVMLWSRFQDVNNGYSDSIVNSV
;
A
#
# COMPACT_ATOMS: atom_id res chain seq x y z
N MET A 1 59.19 34.58 -22.20
CA MET A 1 59.95 33.33 -21.93
C MET A 1 59.70 32.98 -20.46
N ALA A 2 59.25 31.81 -20.03
CA ALA A 2 59.10 30.52 -20.66
C ALA A 2 58.02 29.67 -19.93
N THR A 3 57.24 28.94 -20.74
CA THR A 3 56.69 27.58 -20.60
C THR A 3 56.02 27.07 -19.30
N LYS A 4 54.74 26.68 -19.47
CA LYS A 4 54.01 25.62 -18.75
C LYS A 4 54.73 24.26 -18.83
N PRO A 5 54.38 23.34 -17.91
CA PRO A 5 53.82 22.06 -18.34
C PRO A 5 52.49 21.72 -17.66
N GLN A 6 51.64 21.04 -18.41
CA GLN A 6 50.39 20.40 -17.97
C GLN A 6 50.71 19.05 -17.32
N LEU A 7 49.89 18.62 -16.34
CA LEU A 7 49.49 17.23 -16.26
C LEU A 7 48.07 17.09 -15.70
N PHE A 8 47.25 16.44 -16.52
CA PHE A 8 45.91 15.91 -16.26
C PHE A 8 45.93 14.89 -15.12
N LEU A 9 44.95 14.94 -14.20
CA LEU A 9 44.12 13.79 -13.77
C LEU A 9 43.23 14.17 -12.56
N SER A 10 41.92 14.30 -12.77
CA SER A 10 40.88 13.68 -11.91
C SER A 10 39.48 13.99 -12.45
N LEU A 11 39.12 13.37 -13.59
CA LEU A 11 37.74 12.92 -13.79
C LEU A 11 37.59 11.57 -13.06
N LEU A 12 36.36 11.24 -12.63
CA LEU A 12 35.92 10.07 -11.82
C LEU A 12 36.16 10.24 -10.30
N VAL A 13 35.21 10.11 -9.37
CA VAL A 13 33.83 9.59 -9.32
C VAL A 13 33.13 10.23 -8.10
N LEU A 14 31.92 10.77 -8.24
CA LEU A 14 30.86 10.47 -7.26
C LEU A 14 29.52 10.47 -8.00
N SER A 15 29.36 9.35 -8.70
CA SER A 15 28.10 8.72 -9.09
C SER A 15 26.89 9.13 -8.25
N LEU A 16 25.84 9.55 -8.96
CA LEU A 16 24.43 9.24 -8.73
C LEU A 16 24.08 8.89 -7.27
N VAL A 17 23.59 9.87 -6.51
CA VAL A 17 22.51 9.58 -5.56
C VAL A 17 21.22 9.64 -6.37
N VAL A 18 20.98 8.61 -7.18
CA VAL A 18 19.60 8.22 -7.43
C VAL A 18 19.19 7.59 -6.11
N ALA A 19 18.50 8.36 -5.27
CA ALA A 19 17.63 7.75 -4.30
C ALA A 19 16.66 6.92 -5.15
N ALA A 20 16.93 5.63 -5.26
CA ALA A 20 15.92 4.70 -5.70
C ALA A 20 14.79 4.90 -4.68
N ALA A 21 13.74 5.61 -5.09
CA ALA A 21 12.45 5.44 -4.47
C ALA A 21 12.12 3.97 -4.72
N GLN A 22 12.57 3.12 -3.80
CA GLN A 22 12.13 1.76 -3.70
C GLN A 22 10.67 1.90 -3.29
N GLY A 23 9.79 1.97 -4.29
CA GLY A 23 8.39 1.64 -4.10
C GLY A 23 8.39 0.23 -3.54
N GLY A 24 8.35 0.13 -2.21
CA GLY A 24 8.25 -1.11 -1.46
C GLY A 24 6.88 -1.72 -1.72
N GLY A 25 6.67 -2.21 -2.93
CA GLY A 25 5.52 -2.99 -3.33
C GLY A 25 5.83 -4.45 -3.11
N ILE A 26 5.76 -4.90 -1.87
CA ILE A 26 5.70 -6.33 -1.55
C ILE A 26 4.50 -6.52 -0.62
N ALA A 27 3.37 -6.91 -1.22
CA ALA A 27 2.29 -7.59 -0.49
C ALA A 27 2.58 -9.09 -0.57
N ILE A 28 2.82 -9.72 0.58
CA ILE A 28 3.02 -11.17 0.65
C ILE A 28 1.81 -11.81 1.29
N TYR A 29 1.23 -12.72 0.52
CA TYR A 29 0.17 -13.61 0.90
C TYR A 29 0.76 -14.76 1.72
N TRP A 30 0.15 -15.03 2.87
CA TRP A 30 0.52 -16.14 3.75
C TRP A 30 -0.72 -17.04 3.92
N GLY A 31 -0.56 -18.37 3.91
CA GLY A 31 -1.66 -19.32 4.09
C GLY A 31 -2.28 -19.92 2.81
N GLN A 32 -1.59 -19.88 1.66
CA GLN A 32 -2.09 -20.51 0.42
C GLN A 32 -1.66 -21.97 0.26
N ASN A 33 -0.73 -22.47 1.08
CA ASN A 33 -0.23 -23.84 1.00
C ASN A 33 -0.50 -24.60 2.30
N GLY A 34 -1.15 -25.77 2.21
CA GLY A 34 -1.50 -26.61 3.36
C GLY A 34 -0.30 -27.20 4.13
N ASN A 35 0.92 -27.04 3.61
CA ASN A 35 2.16 -27.42 4.28
C ASN A 35 2.82 -26.26 5.06
N GLU A 36 2.23 -25.06 5.02
CA GLU A 36 2.66 -23.94 5.85
C GLU A 36 2.20 -24.20 7.30
N ARG A 37 3.10 -23.96 8.28
CA ARG A 37 2.72 -23.94 9.71
C ARG A 37 1.69 -22.84 9.95
N THR A 38 1.02 -22.77 11.10
CA THR A 38 0.12 -21.63 11.37
C THR A 38 0.92 -20.33 11.58
N LEU A 39 0.29 -19.15 11.40
CA LEU A 39 0.96 -17.86 11.60
C LEU A 39 1.39 -17.74 13.06
N THR A 40 0.52 -18.22 13.96
CA THR A 40 0.78 -18.39 15.38
C THR A 40 2.02 -19.22 15.67
N ASP A 41 2.23 -20.36 14.97
CA ASP A 41 3.41 -21.20 15.18
C ASP A 41 4.71 -20.51 14.75
N ILE A 42 4.69 -19.74 13.66
CA ILE A 42 5.86 -18.98 13.18
C ILE A 42 6.16 -17.81 14.13
N CYS A 43 5.13 -17.14 14.62
CA CYS A 43 5.27 -16.08 15.59
C CYS A 43 5.82 -16.60 16.93
N ALA A 44 5.37 -17.77 17.40
CA ALA A 44 5.83 -18.39 18.64
C ALA A 44 7.33 -18.75 18.62
N THR A 45 7.96 -18.89 17.45
CA THR A 45 9.42 -19.14 17.34
C THR A 45 10.25 -17.85 17.29
N GLY A 46 9.64 -16.68 17.48
CA GLY A 46 10.29 -15.39 17.27
C GLY A 46 10.66 -15.18 15.79
N GLY A 47 9.84 -15.71 14.87
CA GLY A 47 10.07 -15.59 13.43
C GLY A 47 11.14 -16.53 12.88
N LYS A 48 11.65 -17.48 13.66
CA LYS A 48 12.65 -18.47 13.20
C LYS A 48 11.97 -19.71 12.62
N SER A 49 12.32 -20.07 11.39
CA SER A 49 11.85 -21.29 10.74
C SER A 49 12.95 -21.82 9.84
N SER A 50 13.15 -23.15 9.79
CA SER A 50 13.99 -23.79 8.78
C SER A 50 13.35 -23.79 7.39
N ASN A 51 12.04 -23.52 7.33
CA ASN A 51 11.23 -23.56 6.12
C ASN A 51 10.56 -22.19 5.95
N ARG A 52 11.34 -21.17 5.54
CA ARG A 52 10.82 -19.83 5.23
C ARG A 52 10.44 -19.79 3.74
N PRO A 53 9.15 -19.59 3.38
CA PRO A 53 8.71 -19.68 1.98
C PRO A 53 9.42 -18.70 1.04
N LEU A 54 9.87 -17.56 1.57
CA LEU A 54 10.53 -16.50 0.82
C LEU A 54 12.01 -16.36 1.19
N GLY A 55 12.60 -17.42 1.72
CA GLY A 55 13.99 -17.46 2.17
C GLY A 55 14.26 -16.60 3.40
N ASP A 56 15.50 -16.16 3.55
CA ASP A 56 16.00 -15.49 4.76
C ASP A 56 15.60 -14.00 4.86
N ALA A 57 14.97 -13.46 3.82
CA ALA A 57 14.47 -12.10 3.84
C ALA A 57 13.49 -11.89 5.00
N VAL A 58 13.57 -10.73 5.65
CA VAL A 58 12.71 -10.38 6.77
C VAL A 58 11.87 -9.16 6.40
N LEU A 59 10.59 -9.42 6.15
CA LEU A 59 9.63 -8.41 5.66
C LEU A 59 9.39 -7.30 6.67
N ASP A 60 9.00 -6.14 6.18
CA ASP A 60 8.70 -4.97 7.00
C ASP A 60 7.36 -5.09 7.74
N GLY A 61 6.41 -5.83 7.18
CA GLY A 61 5.04 -5.88 7.70
C GLY A 61 4.14 -6.92 7.07
N VAL A 62 2.85 -6.82 7.39
CA VAL A 62 1.77 -7.69 6.93
C VAL A 62 0.62 -6.84 6.38
N ASP A 63 0.16 -7.18 5.17
CA ASP A 63 -1.01 -6.58 4.54
C ASP A 63 -2.24 -7.49 4.68
N PHE A 64 -3.32 -6.91 5.18
CA PHE A 64 -4.61 -7.57 5.34
C PHE A 64 -5.49 -7.26 4.13
N ASN A 65 -5.47 -8.14 3.13
CA ASN A 65 -6.41 -8.14 2.01
C ASN A 65 -7.45 -9.26 2.16
N ILE A 66 -8.44 -9.02 3.02
CA ILE A 66 -9.49 -9.98 3.36
C ILE A 66 -10.79 -9.59 2.64
N ASP A 67 -11.04 -10.22 1.48
CA ASP A 67 -12.19 -9.90 0.63
C ASP A 67 -13.42 -10.78 0.89
N LEU A 68 -13.22 -11.99 1.44
CA LEU A 68 -14.26 -12.99 1.67
C LEU A 68 -13.92 -13.84 2.91
N GLY A 69 -14.93 -14.53 3.46
CA GLY A 69 -14.76 -15.46 4.58
C GLY A 69 -15.39 -14.97 5.88
N SER A 70 -14.94 -15.56 6.99
CA SER A 70 -15.41 -15.23 8.34
C SER A 70 -14.78 -13.93 8.85
N THR A 71 -15.53 -13.15 9.61
CA THR A 71 -15.10 -11.90 10.26
C THR A 71 -14.34 -12.01 11.59
N PRO A 72 -14.49 -13.06 12.43
CA PRO A 72 -13.87 -13.06 13.76
C PRO A 72 -12.33 -13.17 13.73
N HIS A 73 -11.69 -12.68 14.80
CA HIS A 73 -10.27 -12.89 15.16
C HIS A 73 -9.21 -12.13 14.38
N TYR A 74 -9.56 -11.34 13.35
CA TYR A 74 -8.56 -10.48 12.71
C TYR A 74 -8.04 -9.41 13.68
N ASP A 75 -8.86 -8.95 14.63
CA ASP A 75 -8.47 -8.00 15.66
C ASP A 75 -7.50 -8.63 16.65
N ASP A 76 -7.74 -9.87 17.06
CA ASP A 76 -6.79 -10.65 17.86
C ASP A 76 -5.47 -10.85 17.12
N LEU A 77 -5.53 -11.16 15.82
CA LEU A 77 -4.34 -11.35 15.00
C LEU A 77 -3.52 -10.05 14.89
N VAL A 78 -4.17 -8.91 14.63
CA VAL A 78 -3.49 -7.61 14.57
C VAL A 78 -2.88 -7.24 15.92
N ARG A 79 -3.59 -7.45 17.04
CA ARG A 79 -3.03 -7.27 18.39
C ARG A 79 -1.82 -8.15 18.63
N PHE A 80 -1.88 -9.41 18.21
CA PHE A 80 -0.78 -10.35 18.37
C PHE A 80 0.43 -9.97 17.53
N LEU A 81 0.25 -9.60 16.26
CA LEU A 81 1.34 -9.11 15.39
C LEU A 81 1.99 -7.84 15.94
N SER A 82 1.19 -6.91 16.46
CA SER A 82 1.71 -5.65 17.02
C SER A 82 2.70 -5.86 18.17
N GLN A 83 2.55 -6.94 18.94
CA GLN A 83 3.43 -7.29 20.07
C GLN A 83 4.84 -7.71 19.62
N PHE A 84 5.06 -8.01 18.34
CA PHE A 84 6.39 -8.31 17.78
C PHE A 84 7.16 -7.07 17.35
N SER A 85 6.60 -5.87 17.52
CA SER A 85 7.31 -4.63 17.24
C SER A 85 8.33 -4.34 18.34
N GLU A 86 9.59 -4.16 17.95
CA GLU A 86 10.71 -3.82 18.83
C GLU A 86 11.19 -2.38 18.55
N PRO A 87 11.87 -1.69 19.49
CA PRO A 87 12.36 -0.32 19.28
C PRO A 87 13.23 -0.15 18.03
N ALA A 88 14.02 -1.17 17.69
CA ALA A 88 14.88 -1.16 16.52
C ALA A 88 14.17 -1.60 15.22
N ARG A 89 12.98 -2.20 15.31
CA ARG A 89 12.30 -2.81 14.18
C ARG A 89 10.80 -2.96 14.44
N LYS A 90 10.03 -2.04 13.86
CA LYS A 90 8.56 -2.10 13.85
C LYS A 90 8.05 -3.17 12.90
N VAL A 91 6.95 -3.84 13.25
CA VAL A 91 6.15 -4.64 12.32
C VAL A 91 5.04 -3.75 11.79
N TYR A 92 5.10 -3.40 10.51
CA TYR A 92 4.06 -2.59 9.89
C TYR A 92 2.79 -3.40 9.65
N ILE A 93 1.64 -2.84 9.99
CA ILE A 93 0.34 -3.48 9.75
C ILE A 93 -0.47 -2.58 8.84
N ILE A 94 -0.82 -3.09 7.67
CA ILE A 94 -1.58 -2.36 6.66
C ILE A 94 -2.78 -3.19 6.19
N GLY A 95 -3.76 -2.54 5.58
CA GLY A 95 -4.99 -3.23 5.18
C GLY A 95 -5.63 -2.67 3.93
N ALA A 96 -6.34 -3.56 3.24
CA ALA A 96 -6.99 -3.31 1.96
C ALA A 96 -8.51 -3.51 2.03
N PRO A 97 -9.28 -2.77 2.86
CA PRO A 97 -10.72 -2.92 2.90
C PRO A 97 -11.34 -2.48 1.55
N GLN A 98 -12.50 -3.04 1.22
CA GLN A 98 -13.30 -2.54 0.10
C GLN A 98 -13.95 -1.19 0.44
N CYS A 99 -14.24 -0.36 -0.56
CA CYS A 99 -14.79 0.98 -0.34
C CYS A 99 -16.18 1.08 0.32
N PRO A 100 -17.10 0.09 0.29
CA PRO A 100 -18.39 0.24 0.96
C PRO A 100 -18.21 0.51 2.46
N PHE A 101 -18.87 1.56 2.95
CA PHE A 101 -18.77 2.00 4.34
C PHE A 101 -20.16 1.98 5.03
N PRO A 102 -20.32 1.36 6.22
CA PRO A 102 -19.28 0.67 6.97
C PRO A 102 -18.86 -0.66 6.31
N GLY A 103 -17.56 -0.91 6.29
CA GLY A 103 -16.92 -2.12 5.78
C GLY A 103 -17.17 -3.31 6.71
N ARG A 104 -17.52 -4.47 6.16
CA ARG A 104 -17.96 -5.60 6.98
C ARG A 104 -16.84 -6.44 7.57
N LEU A 105 -15.73 -6.58 6.84
CA LEU A 105 -14.67 -7.54 7.17
C LEU A 105 -13.56 -6.89 7.99
N LEU A 106 -12.89 -5.88 7.42
CA LEU A 106 -11.70 -5.30 8.03
C LEU A 106 -11.95 -4.03 8.84
N GLU A 107 -13.07 -3.33 8.66
CA GLU A 107 -13.32 -2.08 9.41
C GLU A 107 -13.27 -2.26 10.93
N PRO A 108 -13.95 -3.26 11.55
CA PRO A 108 -13.87 -3.46 13.00
C PRO A 108 -12.45 -3.78 13.47
N THR A 109 -11.62 -4.33 12.59
CA THR A 109 -10.21 -4.62 12.87
C THR A 109 -9.36 -3.34 12.80
N ILE A 110 -9.67 -2.46 11.85
CA ILE A 110 -9.00 -1.15 11.70
C ILE A 110 -9.27 -0.26 12.92
N GLU A 111 -10.46 -0.35 13.52
CA GLU A 111 -10.82 0.38 14.75
C GLU A 111 -9.95 0.03 15.97
N THR A 112 -9.16 -1.04 15.93
CA THR A 112 -8.14 -1.32 16.95
C THR A 112 -7.08 -0.21 17.06
N GLY A 113 -6.94 0.63 16.02
CA GLY A 113 -5.93 1.70 15.96
C GLY A 113 -4.50 1.20 15.76
N LEU A 114 -4.34 -0.08 15.40
CA LEU A 114 -3.03 -0.73 15.22
C LEU A 114 -2.56 -0.74 13.76
N PHE A 115 -3.38 -0.29 12.81
CA PHE A 115 -2.98 -0.15 11.42
C PHE A 115 -2.15 1.12 11.22
N ASP A 116 -1.01 0.96 10.56
CA ASP A 116 -0.13 2.06 10.15
C ASP A 116 -0.69 2.81 8.94
N ALA A 117 -1.22 2.05 7.99
CA ALA A 117 -1.81 2.58 6.77
C ALA A 117 -2.96 1.71 6.28
N VAL A 118 -3.88 2.31 5.54
CA VAL A 118 -4.99 1.61 4.89
C VAL A 118 -5.06 2.05 3.43
N TRP A 119 -5.16 1.12 2.49
CA TRP A 119 -5.45 1.40 1.08
C TRP A 119 -6.84 0.87 0.71
N VAL A 120 -7.82 1.76 0.74
CA VAL A 120 -9.21 1.39 0.46
C VAL A 120 -9.37 1.06 -1.04
N GLN A 121 -9.94 -0.09 -1.37
CA GLN A 121 -10.17 -0.53 -2.75
C GLN A 121 -11.41 0.17 -3.33
N PHE A 122 -11.22 1.24 -4.10
CA PHE A 122 -12.30 2.01 -4.72
C PHE A 122 -12.68 1.50 -6.11
N TYR A 123 -12.81 0.18 -6.24
CA TYR A 123 -13.17 -0.51 -7.47
C TYR A 123 -14.01 -1.76 -7.18
N ASN A 124 -14.59 -2.35 -8.23
CA ASN A 124 -15.55 -3.46 -8.16
C ASN A 124 -16.78 -3.23 -7.24
N ASN A 125 -17.05 -1.98 -6.87
CA ASN A 125 -18.09 -1.59 -5.92
C ASN A 125 -18.80 -0.30 -6.39
N GLN A 126 -19.84 -0.48 -7.22
CA GLN A 126 -20.65 0.60 -7.82
C GLN A 126 -21.13 1.73 -6.86
N PRO A 127 -21.39 1.49 -5.57
CA PRO A 127 -21.80 2.56 -4.65
C PRO A 127 -20.69 3.56 -4.29
N CYS A 128 -19.41 3.20 -4.45
CA CYS A 128 -18.28 3.97 -3.91
C CYS A 128 -17.07 4.05 -4.84
N GLN A 129 -17.20 3.61 -6.09
CA GLN A 129 -16.16 3.73 -7.10
C GLN A 129 -16.45 4.89 -8.08
N TYR A 130 -15.51 5.15 -8.98
CA TYR A 130 -15.74 5.98 -10.16
C TYR A 130 -16.66 5.28 -11.17
N SER A 131 -17.65 6.00 -11.70
CA SER A 131 -18.60 5.48 -12.69
C SER A 131 -19.03 6.57 -13.69
N SER A 132 -19.13 6.20 -14.97
CA SER A 132 -19.78 6.99 -16.03
C SER A 132 -19.33 8.46 -16.12
N GLY A 133 -18.03 8.74 -16.01
CA GLY A 133 -17.52 10.11 -16.10
C GLY A 133 -17.63 10.93 -14.82
N SER A 134 -17.98 10.31 -13.67
CA SER A 134 -18.19 11.01 -12.41
C SER A 134 -17.39 10.41 -11.26
N ALA A 135 -16.61 11.27 -10.60
CA ALA A 135 -15.88 10.97 -9.37
C ALA A 135 -16.70 11.21 -8.09
N GLN A 136 -17.99 11.60 -8.20
CA GLN A 136 -18.78 12.01 -7.04
C GLN A 136 -18.86 10.91 -5.96
N ARG A 137 -19.25 9.69 -6.33
CA ARG A 137 -19.40 8.57 -5.37
C ARG A 137 -18.07 8.14 -4.76
N LEU A 138 -17.02 8.16 -5.57
CA LEU A 138 -15.64 7.92 -5.14
C LEU A 138 -15.23 8.91 -4.05
N LEU A 139 -15.42 10.20 -4.29
CA LEU A 139 -15.03 11.28 -3.38
C LEU A 139 -15.89 11.30 -2.11
N GLU A 140 -17.20 11.04 -2.22
CA GLU A 140 -18.09 10.89 -1.07
C GLU A 140 -17.68 9.72 -0.17
N SER A 141 -17.26 8.60 -0.78
CA SER A 141 -16.76 7.44 -0.02
C SER A 141 -15.40 7.72 0.61
N TRP A 142 -14.47 8.36 -0.12
CA TRP A 142 -13.18 8.79 0.42
C TRP A 142 -13.35 9.65 1.67
N GLU A 143 -14.24 10.65 1.63
CA GLU A 143 -14.48 11.53 2.77
C GLU A 143 -14.97 10.76 3.99
N ARG A 144 -15.90 9.81 3.81
CA ARG A 144 -16.38 8.95 4.90
C ARG A 144 -15.27 8.12 5.53
N TRP A 145 -14.39 7.52 4.71
CA TRP A 145 -13.23 6.79 5.23
C TRP A 145 -12.28 7.74 5.97
N ALA A 146 -11.89 8.84 5.34
CA ALA A 146 -10.97 9.81 5.91
C ALA A 146 -11.47 10.42 7.23
N SER A 147 -12.79 10.64 7.37
CA SER A 147 -13.37 11.17 8.61
C SER A 147 -13.53 10.12 9.72
N SER A 148 -13.70 8.85 9.36
CA SER A 148 -14.16 7.82 10.32
C SER A 148 -13.04 6.91 10.84
N VAL A 149 -12.04 6.56 10.03
CA VAL A 149 -11.01 5.60 10.48
C VAL A 149 -9.88 6.26 11.28
N VAL A 150 -9.41 5.56 12.31
CA VAL A 150 -8.23 5.97 13.10
C VAL A 150 -6.99 5.33 12.50
N VAL A 151 -6.37 6.02 11.55
CA VAL A 151 -5.14 5.57 10.86
C VAL A 151 -4.22 6.76 10.60
N GLY A 152 -2.90 6.52 10.59
CA GLY A 152 -1.91 7.53 10.24
C GLY A 152 -1.98 7.96 8.78
N LYS A 153 -2.11 6.99 7.86
CA LYS A 153 -2.20 7.24 6.42
C LYS A 153 -3.29 6.42 5.73
N LEU A 154 -3.98 7.06 4.80
CA LEU A 154 -5.03 6.52 3.96
C LEU A 154 -4.63 6.69 2.49
N PHE A 155 -4.76 5.63 1.72
CA PHE A 155 -4.39 5.57 0.31
C PHE A 155 -5.62 5.24 -0.53
N MET A 156 -5.69 5.82 -1.72
CA MET A 156 -6.75 5.52 -2.70
C MET A 156 -6.32 4.33 -3.55
N GLY A 157 -6.94 3.16 -3.35
CA GLY A 157 -6.70 1.97 -4.16
C GLY A 157 -7.50 1.98 -5.46
N LEU A 158 -6.81 1.88 -6.60
CA LEU A 158 -7.38 1.95 -7.94
C LEU A 158 -6.86 0.80 -8.82
N PRO A 159 -7.62 0.34 -9.82
CA PRO A 159 -7.13 -0.59 -10.81
C PRO A 159 -6.26 0.18 -11.82
N ALA A 160 -5.12 -0.40 -12.21
CA ALA A 160 -4.22 0.15 -13.22
C ALA A 160 -4.62 -0.26 -14.66
N THR A 161 -5.86 -0.71 -14.86
CA THR A 161 -6.41 -1.14 -16.15
C THR A 161 -7.91 -0.87 -16.21
N ASP A 162 -8.42 -0.70 -17.42
CA ASP A 162 -9.83 -0.46 -17.69
C ASP A 162 -10.72 -1.55 -17.07
N GLY A 163 -11.83 -1.14 -16.48
CA GLY A 163 -12.75 -2.03 -15.77
C GLY A 163 -13.64 -1.29 -14.78
N SER A 164 -14.27 -2.04 -13.87
CA SER A 164 -15.13 -1.46 -12.85
C SER A 164 -14.33 -0.60 -11.87
N GLY A 165 -14.60 0.70 -11.85
CA GLY A 165 -13.92 1.64 -10.95
C GLY A 165 -12.59 2.18 -11.48
N TYR A 166 -12.24 1.90 -12.73
CA TYR A 166 -11.08 2.53 -13.36
C TYR A 166 -11.27 4.04 -13.50
N VAL A 167 -10.31 4.80 -13.01
CA VAL A 167 -10.26 6.26 -13.13
C VAL A 167 -9.22 6.61 -14.20
N PRO A 168 -9.57 7.29 -15.29
CA PRO A 168 -8.58 7.75 -16.25
C PRO A 168 -7.53 8.66 -15.58
N PRO A 169 -6.22 8.56 -15.90
CA PRO A 169 -5.18 9.34 -15.25
C PRO A 169 -5.45 10.86 -15.25
N GLU A 170 -5.97 11.38 -16.37
CA GLU A 170 -6.33 12.79 -16.49
C GLU A 170 -7.40 13.20 -15.48
N VAL A 171 -8.44 12.37 -15.30
CA VAL A 171 -9.52 12.60 -14.32
C VAL A 171 -8.99 12.49 -12.90
N LEU A 172 -8.14 11.49 -12.62
CA LEU A 172 -7.50 11.34 -11.32
C LEU A 172 -6.71 12.62 -10.95
N VAL A 173 -5.92 13.13 -11.90
CA VAL A 173 -5.08 14.31 -11.69
C VAL A 173 -5.89 15.60 -11.59
N SER A 174 -6.89 15.82 -12.45
CA SER A 174 -7.61 17.10 -12.50
C SER A 174 -8.78 17.20 -11.52
N GLU A 175 -9.42 16.09 -11.16
CA GLU A 175 -10.67 16.10 -10.37
C GLU A 175 -10.51 15.45 -9.00
N VAL A 176 -9.81 14.32 -8.90
CA VAL A 176 -9.78 13.51 -7.68
C VAL A 176 -8.67 13.92 -6.72
N LEU A 177 -7.41 13.95 -7.19
CA LEU A 177 -6.24 14.30 -6.38
C LEU A 177 -6.38 15.67 -5.67
N PRO A 178 -6.86 16.74 -6.32
CA PRO A 178 -7.03 18.05 -5.66
C PRO A 178 -8.01 18.03 -4.48
N VAL A 179 -8.94 17.07 -4.44
CA VAL A 179 -9.90 16.92 -3.34
C VAL A 179 -9.27 16.06 -2.24
N ILE A 180 -8.79 14.86 -2.57
CA ILE A 180 -8.34 13.91 -1.54
C ILE A 180 -7.06 14.35 -0.83
N LYS A 181 -6.17 15.10 -1.50
CA LYS A 181 -4.95 15.66 -0.92
C LYS A 181 -5.19 16.72 0.16
N LYS A 182 -6.42 17.22 0.29
CA LYS A 182 -6.80 18.14 1.39
C LYS A 182 -6.86 17.45 2.74
N SER A 183 -7.01 16.13 2.76
CA SER A 183 -7.01 15.35 4.00
C SER A 183 -5.57 15.16 4.51
N GLU A 184 -5.33 15.46 5.79
CA GLU A 184 -4.03 15.19 6.44
C GLU A 184 -3.67 13.69 6.46
N LYS A 185 -4.69 12.83 6.39
CA LYS A 185 -4.54 11.38 6.28
C LYS A 185 -4.11 10.93 4.90
N TYR A 186 -4.16 11.76 3.86
CA TYR A 186 -3.71 11.35 2.52
C TYR A 186 -2.27 10.84 2.57
N GLY A 187 -2.08 9.61 2.08
CA GLY A 187 -0.80 8.92 1.98
C GLY A 187 -0.35 8.66 0.55
N GLY A 188 -1.27 8.63 -0.42
CA GLY A 188 -0.95 8.36 -1.82
C GLY A 188 -2.03 7.56 -2.54
N VAL A 189 -1.61 6.88 -3.61
CA VAL A 189 -2.44 5.98 -4.44
C VAL A 189 -1.84 4.58 -4.39
N MET A 190 -2.69 3.56 -4.27
CA MET A 190 -2.34 2.14 -4.43
C MET A 190 -2.86 1.66 -5.78
N LEU A 191 -2.06 0.88 -6.51
CA LEU A 191 -2.42 0.38 -7.84
C LEU A 191 -2.52 -1.14 -7.87
N TRP A 192 -3.69 -1.64 -8.26
CA TRP A 192 -3.91 -3.04 -8.61
C TRP A 192 -3.81 -3.23 -10.14
N SER A 193 -2.78 -3.85 -10.69
CA SER A 193 -1.58 -4.40 -10.05
C SER A 193 -0.36 -4.06 -10.90
N ARG A 194 0.84 -4.45 -10.44
CA ARG A 194 2.09 -4.19 -11.18
C ARG A 194 2.05 -4.68 -12.63
N PHE A 195 1.44 -5.84 -12.89
CA PHE A 195 1.32 -6.37 -14.25
C PHE A 195 0.55 -5.43 -15.16
N GLN A 196 -0.58 -4.91 -14.68
CA GLN A 196 -1.42 -3.99 -15.44
C GLN A 196 -0.76 -2.61 -15.59
N ASP A 197 -0.15 -2.12 -14.52
CA ASP A 197 0.57 -0.86 -14.49
C ASP A 197 1.71 -0.82 -15.54
N VAL A 198 2.51 -1.88 -15.66
CA VAL A 198 3.54 -1.99 -16.70
C VAL A 198 2.96 -1.93 -18.12
N ASN A 199 1.81 -2.57 -18.34
CA ASN A 199 1.21 -2.65 -19.67
C ASN A 199 0.53 -1.34 -20.08
N ASN A 200 0.00 -0.58 -19.11
CA ASN A 200 -0.81 0.61 -19.37
C ASN A 200 -0.10 1.94 -19.04
N GLY A 201 1.05 1.91 -18.36
CA GLY A 201 1.79 3.12 -17.98
C GLY A 201 1.01 4.01 -17.01
N TYR A 202 0.17 3.42 -16.16
CA TYR A 202 -0.74 4.18 -15.30
C TYR A 202 0.04 5.01 -14.27
N SER A 203 0.99 4.40 -13.56
CA SER A 203 1.84 5.09 -12.58
C SER A 203 2.69 6.19 -13.22
N ASP A 204 3.29 5.94 -14.38
CA ASP A 204 4.09 6.94 -15.13
C ASP A 204 3.26 8.20 -15.46
N SER A 205 1.95 8.02 -15.69
CA SER A 205 1.03 9.12 -15.99
C SER A 205 0.65 9.97 -14.77
N ILE A 206 0.81 9.45 -13.55
CA ILE A 206 0.34 10.12 -12.31
C ILE A 206 1.46 10.42 -11.31
N VAL A 207 2.66 9.88 -11.50
CA VAL A 207 3.76 9.90 -10.49
C VAL A 207 4.14 11.32 -10.04
N ASN A 208 4.11 12.30 -10.95
CA ASN A 208 4.45 13.69 -10.62
C ASN A 208 3.31 14.44 -9.92
N SER A 209 2.12 13.84 -9.84
CA SER A 209 0.93 14.43 -9.25
C SER A 209 0.56 13.83 -7.90
N VAL A 210 1.08 12.64 -7.55
CA VAL A 210 0.85 11.93 -6.28
C VAL A 210 1.78 12.46 -5.19
#